data_AF-C3S330-F1
#
_entry.id   AF-C3S330-F1
#
_cell.length_a   1.000
_cell.length_b   1.000
_cell.length_c   1.000
_cell.angle_alpha   90.00
_cell.angle_beta   90.00
_cell.angle_gamma   90.00
#
_symmetry.space_group_name_H-M   'P 1'
#
loop_
_entity.id
_entity.type
_entity.pdbx_description
1 polymer ?
#
loop_
_entity_poly.entity_id
_entity_poly.type
_entity_poly.pdbx_seq_one_letter_code
_entity_poly.pdbx_strand_id
1 'polypeptide(L)'
;EENFNKYFSSSDQNFKSTNELERYGIRTREIGLNWAKADSRFDLSKEVNEPNKVGYVVEIDPLNPNSIPKKHTALGRFKHENAELVISKDGKIVVYMGDDERGEYLYKYVSNESINEGKDKSTLLSDGNLFVAKFNDNFTGEWLLLDTQTTGFSSKAEVCIFTRLAASKVGATPMDR
;
A
#
# COMPACT_ATOMS: atom_id res chain seq x y z
N GLU A 1 -6.64 -4.49 -1.77
CA GLU A 1 -7.73 -3.55 -1.44
C GLU A 1 -7.51 -2.29 -2.28
N GLU A 2 -8.43 -1.93 -3.17
CA GLU A 2 -8.19 -0.91 -4.21
C GLU A 2 -8.86 0.44 -3.82
N ASN A 3 -10.11 0.67 -4.24
CA ASN A 3 -10.86 1.92 -4.01
C ASN A 3 -11.38 2.14 -2.56
N PHE A 4 -10.56 1.88 -1.54
CA PHE A 4 -10.94 1.98 -0.12
C PHE A 4 -11.28 3.41 0.35
N ASN A 5 -10.68 4.42 -0.30
CA ASN A 5 -10.80 5.83 0.07
C ASN A 5 -12.24 6.37 -0.04
N LYS A 6 -13.09 5.74 -0.86
CA LYS A 6 -14.48 6.18 -1.10
C LYS A 6 -15.39 5.97 0.11
N TYR A 7 -15.02 5.07 1.02
CA TYR A 7 -15.85 4.65 2.14
C TYR A 7 -15.77 5.57 3.37
N PHE A 8 -14.82 6.49 3.40
CA PHE A 8 -14.58 7.38 4.53
C PHE A 8 -15.09 8.80 4.23
N SER A 9 -15.62 9.44 5.26
CA SER A 9 -16.00 10.85 5.26
C SER A 9 -16.01 11.38 6.69
N SER A 10 -16.22 12.67 6.89
CA SER A 10 -16.33 13.29 8.21
C SER A 10 -17.77 13.72 8.47
N SER A 11 -18.29 13.44 9.67
CA SER A 11 -19.54 14.04 10.13
C SER A 11 -19.37 15.49 10.61
N ASP A 12 -18.16 15.88 11.04
CA ASP A 12 -17.81 17.27 11.31
C ASP A 12 -17.47 18.01 10.01
N GLN A 13 -18.27 19.04 9.70
CA GLN A 13 -18.09 19.89 8.52
C GLN A 13 -16.83 20.78 8.59
N ASN A 14 -16.29 20.99 9.79
CA ASN A 14 -15.08 21.77 10.02
C ASN A 14 -13.81 20.90 10.08
N PHE A 15 -13.95 19.57 9.93
CA PHE A 15 -12.81 18.66 9.92
C PHE A 15 -11.86 19.01 8.79
N LYS A 16 -10.60 19.29 9.16
CA LYS A 16 -9.54 19.62 8.21
C LYS A 16 -8.87 18.35 7.75
N SER A 17 -8.74 18.19 6.44
CA SER A 17 -7.97 17.10 5.87
C SER A 17 -6.48 17.24 6.22
N THR A 18 -5.76 16.13 6.14
CA THR A 18 -4.30 16.11 6.23
C THR A 18 -3.70 15.83 4.85
N ASN A 19 -2.42 16.18 4.66
CA ASN A 19 -1.72 15.89 3.39
C ASN A 19 -1.72 14.39 3.06
N GLU A 20 -1.66 13.54 4.08
CA GLU A 20 -1.73 12.09 3.94
C GLU A 20 -3.11 11.68 3.44
N LEU A 21 -4.20 12.13 4.07
CA LEU A 21 -5.55 11.80 3.61
C LEU A 21 -5.79 12.27 2.18
N GLU A 22 -5.37 13.49 1.85
CA GLU A 22 -5.48 14.05 0.49
C GLU A 22 -4.72 13.23 -0.54
N ARG A 23 -3.49 12.79 -0.21
CA ARG A 23 -2.68 11.98 -1.13
C ARG A 23 -3.29 10.62 -1.44
N TYR A 24 -4.09 10.08 -0.53
CA TYR A 24 -4.83 8.83 -0.75
C TYR A 24 -6.24 9.06 -1.33
N GLY A 25 -6.57 10.29 -1.71
CA GLY A 25 -7.86 10.67 -2.28
C GLY A 25 -9.03 10.50 -1.31
N ILE A 26 -8.77 10.52 0.01
CA ILE A 26 -9.79 10.43 1.05
C ILE A 26 -10.42 11.81 1.19
N ARG A 27 -11.74 11.88 1.02
CA ARG A 27 -12.49 13.12 1.06
C ARG A 27 -13.08 13.31 2.45
N THR A 28 -13.09 14.55 2.94
CA THR A 28 -13.79 14.89 4.19
C THR A 28 -15.30 14.94 3.97
N ARG A 29 -15.75 15.32 2.77
CA ARG A 29 -17.16 15.35 2.39
C ARG A 29 -17.66 13.99 1.93
N GLU A 30 -18.85 13.63 2.40
CA GLU A 30 -19.60 12.46 1.95
C GLU A 30 -19.98 12.51 0.46
N ILE A 31 -19.83 11.38 -0.25
CA ILE A 31 -20.10 11.26 -1.69
C ILE A 31 -21.19 10.24 -2.05
N GLY A 32 -21.99 9.79 -1.08
CA GLY A 32 -23.25 9.08 -1.31
C GLY A 32 -23.33 7.67 -0.70
N LEU A 33 -22.24 7.15 -0.15
CA LEU A 33 -22.22 5.83 0.51
C LEU A 33 -22.76 5.90 1.95
N ASN A 34 -22.63 7.05 2.61
CA ASN A 34 -23.15 7.35 3.95
C ASN A 34 -22.65 6.40 5.06
N TRP A 35 -21.49 5.75 4.89
CA TRP A 35 -20.97 4.80 5.88
C TRP A 35 -20.63 5.45 7.21
N ALA A 36 -20.06 6.66 7.23
CA ALA A 36 -19.80 7.42 8.45
C ALA A 36 -21.06 7.71 9.30
N LYS A 37 -22.25 7.70 8.68
CA LYS A 37 -23.53 7.84 9.40
C LYS A 37 -23.98 6.52 10.03
N ALA A 38 -23.65 5.39 9.40
CA ALA A 38 -24.07 4.06 9.83
C ALA A 38 -23.12 3.45 10.86
N ASP A 39 -21.81 3.70 10.72
CA ASP A 39 -20.75 3.15 11.57
C ASP A 39 -19.66 4.22 11.76
N SER A 40 -19.38 4.56 13.02
CA SER A 40 -18.39 5.57 13.39
C SER A 40 -16.97 5.23 12.94
N ARG A 41 -16.69 3.96 12.66
CA ARG A 41 -15.41 3.51 12.11
C ARG A 41 -15.04 4.22 10.80
N PHE A 42 -16.04 4.62 10.01
CA PHE A 42 -15.82 5.33 8.74
C PHE A 42 -15.87 6.86 8.86
N ASP A 43 -16.09 7.38 10.06
CA ASP A 43 -16.14 8.81 10.35
C ASP A 43 -14.76 9.34 10.74
N LEU A 44 -14.12 10.09 9.84
CA LEU A 44 -12.78 10.65 10.02
C LEU A 44 -12.66 11.58 11.24
N SER A 45 -13.77 12.22 11.64
CA SER A 45 -13.80 13.08 12.84
C SER A 45 -13.70 12.29 14.14
N LYS A 46 -13.95 10.97 14.09
CA LYS A 46 -13.90 10.05 15.24
C LYS A 46 -12.70 9.12 15.15
N GLU A 47 -12.43 8.58 13.96
CA GLU A 47 -11.42 7.54 13.72
C GLU A 47 -10.47 7.93 12.57
N VAL A 48 -9.72 9.02 12.75
CA VAL A 48 -8.83 9.57 11.70
C VAL A 48 -7.77 8.58 11.18
N ASN A 49 -7.40 7.59 12.00
CA ASN A 49 -6.41 6.58 11.67
C ASN A 49 -7.00 5.32 11.03
N GLU A 50 -8.32 5.14 11.01
CA GLU A 50 -8.95 3.95 10.42
C GLU A 50 -8.60 3.77 8.93
N PRO A 51 -8.54 4.83 8.10
CA PRO A 51 -8.10 4.68 6.72
C PRO A 51 -6.69 4.08 6.58
N ASN A 52 -5.81 4.22 7.59
CA ASN A 52 -4.46 3.65 7.57
C ASN A 52 -4.47 2.13 7.77
N LYS A 53 -5.60 1.53 8.15
CA LYS A 53 -5.77 0.08 8.35
C LYS A 53 -6.29 -0.64 7.10
N VAL A 54 -6.53 0.06 6.00
CA VAL A 54 -6.98 -0.47 4.70
C VAL A 54 -6.11 0.04 3.55
N GLY A 55 -6.21 -0.57 2.39
CA GLY A 55 -5.35 -0.33 1.23
C GLY A 55 -4.16 -1.29 1.15
N TYR A 56 -4.33 -2.54 1.61
CA TYR A 56 -3.28 -3.55 1.63
C TYR A 56 -3.61 -4.75 0.73
N VAL A 57 -2.58 -5.51 0.38
CA VAL A 57 -2.71 -6.90 -0.07
C VAL A 57 -3.07 -7.76 1.15
N VAL A 58 -4.07 -8.63 0.99
CA VAL A 58 -4.56 -9.52 2.05
C VAL A 58 -4.39 -10.96 1.59
N GLU A 59 -3.61 -11.73 2.34
CA GLU A 59 -3.46 -13.17 2.14
C GLU A 59 -4.61 -13.92 2.83
N ILE A 60 -5.19 -14.87 2.11
CA ILE A 60 -6.28 -15.74 2.55
C ILE A 60 -5.84 -17.17 2.29
N ASP A 61 -6.02 -18.07 3.27
CA ASP A 61 -5.86 -19.50 3.06
C ASP A 61 -7.21 -20.12 2.67
N PRO A 62 -7.43 -20.45 1.39
CA PRO A 62 -8.70 -20.99 0.92
C PRO A 62 -8.95 -22.44 1.38
N LEU A 63 -7.93 -23.14 1.89
CA LEU A 63 -8.03 -24.51 2.35
C LEU A 63 -8.41 -24.61 3.84
N ASN A 64 -8.29 -23.51 4.58
CA ASN A 64 -8.63 -23.43 5.99
C ASN A 64 -9.68 -22.34 6.25
N PRO A 65 -10.96 -22.70 6.41
CA PRO A 65 -12.03 -21.72 6.64
C PRO A 65 -11.94 -21.00 7.99
N ASN A 66 -11.14 -21.51 8.93
CA ASN A 66 -10.88 -20.87 10.22
C ASN A 66 -9.61 -20.01 10.22
N SER A 67 -8.89 -19.93 9.10
CA SER A 67 -7.74 -19.06 8.97
C SER A 67 -8.17 -17.59 9.08
N ILE A 68 -7.34 -16.79 9.75
CA ILE A 68 -7.55 -15.34 9.83
C ILE A 68 -6.77 -14.71 8.68
N PRO A 69 -7.43 -14.01 7.74
CA PRO A 69 -6.74 -13.31 6.66
C PRO A 69 -5.71 -12.31 7.19
N LYS A 70 -4.55 -12.23 6.54
CA LYS A 70 -3.42 -11.39 6.98
C LYS A 70 -3.19 -10.25 6.00
N LYS A 71 -3.21 -9.01 6.51
CA LYS A 71 -2.78 -7.83 5.73
C LYS A 71 -1.26 -7.77 5.71
N HIS A 72 -0.65 -7.78 4.54
CA HIS A 72 0.81 -7.72 4.39
C HIS A 72 1.28 -6.29 4.21
N THR A 73 1.57 -5.61 5.32
CA THR A 73 1.97 -4.20 5.31
C THR A 73 3.32 -3.95 4.63
N ALA A 74 4.21 -4.95 4.57
CA ALA A 74 5.51 -4.85 3.89
C ALA A 74 5.38 -4.64 2.37
N LEU A 75 4.23 -4.99 1.79
CA LEU A 75 3.90 -4.73 0.38
C LEU A 75 3.43 -3.28 0.14
N GLY A 76 3.33 -2.47 1.19
CA GLY A 76 2.95 -1.07 1.12
C GLY A 76 1.44 -0.84 1.07
N ARG A 77 1.04 0.42 1.30
CA ARG A 77 -0.36 0.85 1.32
C ARG A 77 -0.65 1.81 0.17
N PHE A 78 -1.58 1.41 -0.70
CA PHE A 78 -2.08 2.16 -1.86
C PHE A 78 -3.31 1.46 -2.46
N LYS A 79 -3.80 1.91 -3.62
CA LYS A 79 -4.98 1.31 -4.27
C LYS A 79 -4.53 0.14 -5.14
N HIS A 80 -4.21 -0.97 -4.48
CA HIS A 80 -3.71 -2.18 -5.13
C HIS A 80 -4.74 -2.75 -6.11
N GLU A 81 -4.37 -2.85 -7.39
CA GLU A 81 -5.18 -3.48 -8.44
C GLU A 81 -5.08 -5.01 -8.36
N ASN A 82 -3.92 -5.58 -8.67
CA ASN A 82 -3.57 -6.98 -8.46
C ASN A 82 -2.22 -7.12 -7.74
N ALA A 83 -1.81 -8.37 -7.51
CA ALA A 83 -0.48 -8.72 -7.00
C ALA A 83 0.09 -9.88 -7.83
N GLU A 84 1.03 -9.57 -8.73
CA GLU A 84 1.68 -10.56 -9.59
C GLU A 84 2.91 -11.14 -8.88
N LEU A 85 2.80 -12.41 -8.45
CA LEU A 85 3.87 -13.10 -7.72
C LEU A 85 4.73 -13.92 -8.69
N VAL A 86 6.04 -13.70 -8.63
CA VAL A 86 7.03 -14.54 -9.31
C VAL A 86 8.11 -14.99 -8.33
N ILE A 87 8.81 -16.07 -8.70
CA ILE A 87 9.94 -16.59 -7.94
C ILE A 87 11.22 -16.28 -8.73
N SER A 88 12.17 -15.59 -8.10
CA SER A 88 13.46 -15.28 -8.73
C SER A 88 14.31 -16.55 -8.90
N LYS A 89 15.39 -16.47 -9.68
CA LYS A 89 16.29 -17.62 -9.94
C LYS A 89 16.92 -18.19 -8.66
N ASP A 90 17.16 -17.34 -7.66
CA ASP A 90 17.66 -17.66 -6.33
C ASP A 90 16.54 -17.96 -5.30
N GLY A 91 15.28 -18.00 -5.75
CA GLY A 91 14.13 -18.44 -4.96
C GLY A 91 13.50 -17.37 -4.07
N LYS A 92 13.85 -16.08 -4.22
CA LYS A 92 13.14 -14.99 -3.53
C LYS A 92 11.73 -14.85 -4.10
N ILE A 93 10.79 -14.52 -3.23
CA ILE A 93 9.45 -14.10 -3.63
C ILE A 93 9.54 -12.66 -4.11
N VAL A 94 8.99 -12.41 -5.30
CA VAL A 94 8.88 -11.07 -5.89
C VAL A 94 7.41 -10.82 -6.19
N VAL A 95 6.89 -9.67 -5.78
CA VAL A 95 5.49 -9.29 -6.04
C VAL A 95 5.46 -7.94 -6.76
N TYR A 96 4.94 -7.91 -7.98
CA TYR A 96 4.69 -6.67 -8.72
C TYR A 96 3.25 -6.20 -8.48
N MET A 97 3.06 -4.90 -8.23
CA MET A 97 1.78 -4.31 -7.81
C MET A 97 1.58 -2.96 -8.47
N GLY A 98 0.42 -2.76 -9.11
CA GLY A 98 0.00 -1.47 -9.64
C GLY A 98 -0.88 -0.70 -8.64
N ASP A 99 -0.77 0.63 -8.66
CA ASP A 99 -1.64 1.55 -7.95
C ASP A 99 -2.61 2.21 -8.94
N ASP A 100 -3.88 1.76 -8.98
CA ASP A 100 -4.87 2.21 -9.97
C ASP A 100 -5.43 3.61 -9.63
N GLU A 101 -4.60 4.62 -9.84
CA GLU A 101 -5.01 6.02 -9.86
C GLU A 101 -4.10 6.82 -10.78
N ARG A 102 -4.68 7.80 -11.48
CA ARG A 102 -3.95 8.58 -12.48
C ARG A 102 -2.77 9.29 -11.83
N GLY A 103 -1.57 9.05 -12.36
CA GLY A 103 -0.34 9.68 -11.90
C GLY A 103 0.29 9.00 -10.67
N GLU A 104 -0.22 7.84 -10.25
CA GLU A 104 0.43 7.01 -9.23
C GLU A 104 1.37 5.98 -9.89
N TYR A 105 1.83 4.98 -9.14
CA TYR A 105 3.09 4.29 -9.45
C TYR A 105 2.96 2.77 -9.61
N LEU A 106 4.02 2.18 -10.20
CA LEU A 106 4.24 0.74 -10.24
C LEU A 106 5.24 0.33 -9.15
N TYR A 107 4.90 -0.70 -8.39
CA TYR A 107 5.67 -1.18 -7.25
C TYR A 107 6.19 -2.60 -7.43
N LYS A 108 7.24 -2.93 -6.68
CA LYS A 108 7.83 -4.26 -6.59
C LYS A 108 8.25 -4.54 -5.15
N TYR A 109 7.83 -5.67 -4.60
CA TYR A 109 8.36 -6.22 -3.34
C TYR A 109 9.33 -7.37 -3.62
N VAL A 110 10.37 -7.52 -2.81
CA VAL A 110 11.30 -8.65 -2.83
C VAL A 110 11.54 -9.16 -1.41
N SER A 111 11.35 -10.46 -1.17
CA SER A 111 11.60 -11.09 0.13
C SER A 111 13.08 -11.11 0.48
N ASN A 112 13.39 -11.03 1.78
CA ASN A 112 14.76 -11.18 2.28
C ASN A 112 15.21 -12.65 2.28
N GLU A 113 14.30 -13.60 2.50
CA GLU A 113 14.58 -15.03 2.51
C GLU A 113 14.15 -15.71 1.20
N SER A 114 14.84 -16.79 0.83
CA SER A 114 14.43 -17.66 -0.28
C SER A 114 13.38 -18.68 0.18
N ILE A 115 12.43 -19.01 -0.69
CA ILE A 115 11.46 -20.10 -0.44
C ILE A 115 12.16 -21.47 -0.26
N ASN A 116 13.42 -21.57 -0.71
CA ASN A 116 14.24 -22.78 -0.58
C ASN A 116 14.99 -22.86 0.76
N GLU A 117 15.11 -21.75 1.49
CA GLU A 117 15.93 -21.64 2.71
C GLU A 117 15.10 -21.76 3.99
N GLY A 118 13.81 -21.43 3.94
CA GLY A 118 12.93 -21.35 5.11
C GLY A 118 11.99 -22.54 5.29
N LYS A 119 11.83 -23.00 6.55
CA LYS A 119 10.71 -23.89 6.93
C LYS A 119 9.40 -23.10 7.11
N ASP A 120 9.51 -21.87 7.62
CA ASP A 120 8.37 -20.99 7.83
C ASP A 120 8.21 -20.06 6.61
N LYS A 121 7.18 -20.32 5.81
CA LYS A 121 6.88 -19.50 4.62
C LYS A 121 6.05 -18.26 4.96
N SER A 122 5.54 -18.15 6.19
CA SER A 122 4.64 -17.07 6.61
C SER A 122 5.33 -15.71 6.72
N THR A 123 6.67 -15.71 6.71
CA THR A 123 7.52 -14.52 6.77
C THR A 123 7.82 -13.92 5.40
N LEU A 124 7.68 -14.70 4.31
CA LEU A 124 8.15 -14.35 2.95
C LEU A 124 7.47 -13.12 2.34
N LEU A 125 6.30 -12.72 2.86
CA LEU A 125 5.58 -11.50 2.44
C LEU A 125 5.62 -10.39 3.50
N SER A 126 6.30 -10.61 4.62
CA SER A 126 6.44 -9.63 5.71
C SER A 126 7.88 -9.17 5.94
N ASP A 127 8.87 -9.99 5.56
CA ASP A 127 10.28 -9.65 5.67
C ASP A 127 10.92 -9.50 4.28
N GLY A 128 11.06 -8.24 3.87
CA GLY A 128 11.62 -7.88 2.58
C GLY A 128 11.68 -6.39 2.36
N ASN A 129 11.97 -6.03 1.11
CA ASN A 129 12.19 -4.68 0.65
C ASN A 129 11.13 -4.30 -0.40
N LEU A 130 10.61 -3.09 -0.27
CA LEU A 130 9.64 -2.50 -1.20
C LEU A 130 10.35 -1.49 -2.10
N PHE A 131 10.01 -1.52 -3.38
CA PHE A 131 10.57 -0.67 -4.42
C PHE A 131 9.46 -0.02 -5.23
N VAL A 132 9.78 1.10 -5.85
CA VAL A 132 8.94 1.78 -6.83
C VAL A 132 9.69 1.98 -8.15
N ALA A 133 8.99 1.91 -9.27
CA ALA A 133 9.56 2.07 -10.58
C ALA A 133 9.90 3.54 -10.90
N LYS A 134 11.03 3.74 -11.56
CA LYS A 134 11.35 4.94 -12.30
C LYS A 134 11.76 4.57 -13.72
N PHE A 135 11.10 5.17 -14.70
CA PHE A 135 11.38 4.99 -16.12
C PHE A 135 12.12 6.21 -16.66
N ASN A 136 13.14 5.96 -17.47
CA ASN A 136 13.97 6.97 -18.11
C ASN A 136 13.56 7.15 -19.58
N ASP A 137 13.85 8.32 -20.16
CA ASP A 137 13.49 8.66 -21.55
C ASP A 137 14.16 7.77 -22.61
N ASN A 138 15.16 6.98 -22.22
CA ASN A 138 15.90 6.06 -23.08
C ASN A 138 15.36 4.61 -23.05
N PHE A 139 14.11 4.41 -22.62
CA PHE A 139 13.45 3.10 -22.49
C PHE A 139 14.08 2.14 -21.46
N THR A 140 14.92 2.66 -20.57
CA THR A 140 15.39 1.91 -19.40
C THR A 140 14.57 2.27 -18.17
N GLY A 141 14.68 1.47 -17.11
CA GLY A 141 14.10 1.80 -15.84
C GLY A 141 14.90 1.22 -14.68
N GLU A 142 14.65 1.76 -13.50
CA GLU A 142 15.25 1.34 -12.25
C GLU A 142 14.19 1.12 -11.18
N TRP A 143 14.52 0.26 -10.22
CA TRP A 143 13.71 0.03 -9.02
C TRP A 143 14.33 0.80 -7.86
N LEU A 144 13.63 1.82 -7.39
CA LEU A 144 14.09 2.66 -6.28
C LEU A 144 13.62 2.06 -4.96
N LEU A 145 14.55 1.79 -4.05
CA LEU A 145 14.25 1.25 -2.72
C LEU A 145 13.43 2.28 -1.92
N LEU A 146 12.42 1.79 -1.20
CA LEU A 146 11.64 2.56 -0.24
C LEU A 146 12.02 2.12 1.18
N ASP A 147 12.93 2.86 1.80
CA ASP A 147 13.33 2.69 3.20
C ASP A 147 13.46 4.05 3.91
N THR A 148 13.79 4.05 5.20
CA THR A 148 13.92 5.29 5.98
C THR A 148 15.04 6.19 5.49
N GLN A 149 16.12 5.64 4.91
CA GLN A 149 17.27 6.42 4.43
C GLN A 149 16.95 7.14 3.13
N THR A 150 16.37 6.43 2.16
CA THR A 150 16.01 6.93 0.83
C THR A 150 14.84 7.91 0.87
N THR A 151 13.90 7.69 1.79
CA THR A 151 12.64 8.46 1.85
C THR A 151 12.64 9.52 2.96
N GLY A 152 13.58 9.45 3.92
CA GLY A 152 13.62 10.36 5.07
C GLY A 152 12.39 10.26 6.01
N PHE A 153 11.65 9.15 5.99
CA PHE A 153 10.63 8.85 6.99
C PHE A 153 11.28 8.32 8.28
N SER A 154 10.58 8.49 9.41
CA SER A 154 11.15 8.16 10.73
C SER A 154 11.20 6.66 11.01
N SER A 155 10.36 5.87 10.34
CA SER A 155 10.25 4.43 10.56
C SER A 155 9.83 3.67 9.29
N LYS A 156 10.15 2.37 9.25
CA LYS A 156 9.66 1.47 8.19
C LYS A 156 8.12 1.41 8.15
N ALA A 157 7.47 1.50 9.31
CA ALA A 157 6.01 1.52 9.40
C ALA A 157 5.41 2.72 8.66
N GLU A 158 5.99 3.91 8.81
CA GLU A 158 5.54 5.09 8.06
C GLU A 158 5.75 4.93 6.55
N VAL A 159 6.88 4.36 6.11
CA VAL A 159 7.11 4.06 4.68
C VAL A 159 6.03 3.10 4.14
N CYS A 160 5.64 2.10 4.93
CA CYS A 160 4.58 1.15 4.56
C CYS A 160 3.18 1.77 4.58
N ILE A 161 2.86 2.67 5.50
CA ILE A 161 1.54 3.31 5.61
C ILE A 161 1.38 4.44 4.58
N PHE A 162 2.45 5.18 4.31
CA PHE A 162 2.52 6.35 3.45
C PHE A 162 3.33 6.08 2.17
N THR A 163 3.23 4.87 1.63
CA THR A 163 3.99 4.39 0.48
C THR A 163 3.92 5.32 -0.74
N ARG A 164 2.78 5.97 -0.99
CA ARG A 164 2.65 6.98 -2.06
C ARG A 164 3.54 8.19 -1.83
N LEU A 165 3.56 8.72 -0.60
CA LEU A 165 4.41 9.85 -0.22
C LEU A 165 5.90 9.46 -0.26
N ALA A 166 6.25 8.26 0.21
CA ALA A 166 7.60 7.71 0.11
C ALA A 166 8.07 7.60 -1.35
N ALA A 167 7.24 7.06 -2.23
CA ALA A 167 7.53 6.94 -3.65
C ALA A 167 7.74 8.29 -4.35
N SER A 168 6.97 9.31 -4.00
CA SER A 168 7.18 10.66 -4.53
C SER A 168 8.51 11.25 -4.08
N LYS A 169 8.93 11.03 -2.83
CA LYS A 169 10.20 11.56 -2.31
C LYS A 169 11.42 10.99 -3.03
N VAL A 170 11.34 9.75 -3.52
CA VAL A 170 12.43 9.13 -4.29
C VAL A 170 12.33 9.41 -5.79
N GLY A 171 11.28 10.11 -6.25
CA GLY A 171 11.13 10.50 -7.66
C GLY A 171 10.65 9.38 -8.58
N ALA A 172 9.70 8.56 -8.11
CA ALA A 172 9.00 7.58 -8.93
C ALA A 172 8.32 8.22 -10.16
N THR A 173 8.19 7.46 -11.25
CA THR A 173 7.53 7.93 -12.48
C THR A 173 6.01 7.79 -12.37
N PRO A 174 5.23 8.90 -12.48
CA PRO A 174 3.77 8.83 -12.58
C PRO A 174 3.31 8.02 -13.80
N MET A 175 2.31 7.15 -13.61
CA MET A 175 1.78 6.24 -14.63
C MET A 175 0.33 6.59 -15.02
N ASP A 176 -0.08 6.14 -16.21
CA ASP A 176 -1.39 6.43 -16.81
C ASP A 176 -2.49 5.43 -16.40
N ARG A 177 -2.55 5.06 -15.11
CA ARG A 177 -3.41 3.98 -14.59
C ARG A 177 -3.07 2.63 -15.24
#